data_AF-A0A2V9UJK9-F1
#
_entry.id   AF-A0A2V9UJK9-F1
#
_cell.length_a   1.000
_cell.length_b   1.000
_cell.length_c   1.000
_cell.angle_alpha   90.00
_cell.angle_beta   90.00
_cell.angle_gamma   90.00
#
_symmetry.space_group_name_H-M   'P 1'
#
loop_
_entity.id
_entity.type
_entity.pdbx_description
1 polymer ?
#
loop_
_entity_poly.entity_id
_entity_poly.type
_entity_poly.pdbx_seq_one_letter_code
_entity_poly.pdbx_strand_id
1 'polypeptide(L)'
;MSTAARRLQGLISMGPAIAHDLELLGVRSVAQLARRNPERLYEGLCRVTGQPQDVCCLDVFRAAVAQARNPLLPIEQCQWWYWSRQRKADDARG
;
A
#
# COMPACT_ATOMS: atom_id res chain seq x y z
N MET A 1 -0.56 25.38 -8.31
CA MET A 1 0.54 24.40 -8.50
C MET A 1 -0.06 23.18 -9.16
N SER A 2 0.40 22.84 -10.37
CA SER A 2 -0.16 21.72 -11.15
C SER A 2 0.17 20.40 -10.48
N THR A 3 -0.78 19.83 -9.74
CA THR A 3 -0.72 18.42 -9.36
C THR A 3 -0.92 17.61 -10.62
N ALA A 4 0.18 17.31 -11.32
CA ALA A 4 0.19 16.23 -12.29
C ALA A 4 -0.52 15.03 -11.64
N ALA A 5 -1.59 14.53 -12.27
CA ALA A 5 -2.42 13.48 -11.70
C ALA A 5 -1.54 12.26 -11.38
N ARG A 6 -1.15 12.12 -10.11
CA ARG A 6 -0.24 11.06 -9.68
C ARG A 6 -0.99 9.75 -9.82
N ARG A 7 -0.48 8.88 -10.69
CA ARG A 7 -1.10 7.57 -10.96
C ARG A 7 -0.65 6.58 -9.90
N LEU A 8 -1.50 5.59 -9.61
CA LEU A 8 -1.19 4.50 -8.68
C LEU A 8 0.11 3.77 -9.12
N GLN A 9 0.24 3.47 -10.40
CA GLN A 9 1.42 2.84 -10.99
C GLN A 9 2.72 3.68 -10.87
N GLY A 10 2.62 4.97 -10.55
CA GLY A 10 3.78 5.84 -10.34
C GLY A 10 4.32 5.82 -8.90
N LEU A 11 3.68 5.08 -8.00
CA LEU A 11 4.18 4.90 -6.63
C LEU A 11 5.28 3.83 -6.60
N ILE A 12 6.27 4.04 -5.73
CA ILE A 12 7.35 3.09 -5.53
C ILE A 12 6.78 1.82 -4.89
N SER A 13 7.36 0.66 -5.22
CA SER A 13 6.90 -0.64 -4.78
C SER A 13 5.50 -1.03 -5.27
N MET A 14 4.92 -0.29 -6.24
CA MET A 14 3.61 -0.60 -6.82
C MET A 14 3.75 -1.14 -8.24
N GLY A 15 3.98 -2.45 -8.33
CA GLY A 15 3.95 -3.18 -9.60
C GLY A 15 2.51 -3.36 -10.14
N PRO A 16 2.37 -3.89 -11.37
CA PRO A 16 1.07 -4.10 -12.01
C PRO A 16 0.09 -4.94 -11.18
N ALA A 17 0.58 -5.96 -10.45
CA ALA A 17 -0.24 -6.80 -9.58
C ALA A 17 -0.94 -5.99 -8.49
N ILE A 18 -0.21 -5.13 -7.79
CA ILE A 18 -0.75 -4.30 -6.70
C ILE A 18 -1.72 -3.25 -7.25
N ALA A 19 -1.44 -2.70 -8.43
CA ALA A 19 -2.40 -1.81 -9.10
C ALA A 19 -3.72 -2.53 -9.39
N HIS A 20 -3.66 -3.77 -9.87
CA HIS A 20 -4.84 -4.61 -10.09
C HIS A 20 -5.57 -4.91 -8.77
N ASP A 21 -4.85 -5.28 -7.71
CA ASP A 21 -5.44 -5.53 -6.38
C ASP A 21 -6.19 -4.29 -5.85
N LEU A 22 -5.60 -3.10 -6.01
CA LEU A 22 -6.26 -1.86 -5.64
C LEU A 22 -7.52 -1.60 -6.46
N GLU A 23 -7.51 -1.89 -7.76
CA GLU A 23 -8.69 -1.79 -8.61
C GLU A 23 -9.80 -2.76 -8.17
N LEU A 24 -9.46 -4.02 -7.85
CA LEU A 24 -10.38 -5.02 -7.29
C LEU A 24 -11.01 -4.52 -5.97
N LEU A 25 -10.25 -3.78 -5.17
CA LEU A 25 -10.70 -3.18 -3.91
C LEU A 25 -11.42 -1.83 -4.10
N GLY A 26 -11.67 -1.40 -5.34
CA GLY A 26 -12.38 -0.16 -5.65
C GLY A 26 -11.55 1.10 -5.38
N VAL A 27 -10.22 1.02 -5.51
CA VAL A 27 -9.28 2.14 -5.40
C VAL A 27 -8.68 2.42 -6.77
N ARG A 28 -9.06 3.55 -7.37
CA ARG A 28 -8.68 3.94 -8.75
C ARG A 28 -7.86 5.22 -8.81
N SER A 29 -7.56 5.84 -7.68
CA SER A 29 -6.75 7.07 -7.62
C SER A 29 -5.92 7.15 -6.36
N VAL A 30 -4.83 7.91 -6.41
CA VAL A 30 -3.98 8.23 -5.26
C VAL A 30 -4.80 8.94 -4.16
N ALA A 31 -5.74 9.82 -4.53
CA ALA A 31 -6.59 10.50 -3.56
C ALA A 31 -7.52 9.53 -2.80
N GLN A 32 -8.07 8.52 -3.49
CA GLN A 32 -8.84 7.46 -2.84
C GLN A 32 -7.94 6.61 -1.94
N LEU A 33 -6.76 6.21 -2.42
CA LEU A 33 -5.79 5.41 -1.68
C LEU A 33 -5.37 6.11 -0.36
N ALA A 34 -5.14 7.42 -0.40
CA ALA A 34 -4.74 8.20 0.78
C ALA A 34 -5.76 8.12 1.93
N ARG A 35 -7.04 7.89 1.62
CA ARG A 35 -8.14 7.76 2.60
C ARG A 35 -8.35 6.32 3.09
N ARG A 36 -7.67 5.34 2.51
CA ARG A 36 -7.79 3.93 2.92
C ARG A 36 -6.94 3.65 4.15
N ASN A 37 -7.31 2.57 4.85
CA ASN A 37 -6.50 1.95 5.88
C ASN A 37 -5.83 0.70 5.26
N PRO A 38 -4.52 0.52 5.41
CA PRO A 38 -3.79 -0.56 4.75
C PRO A 38 -4.16 -1.95 5.28
N GLU A 39 -4.47 -2.09 6.57
CA GLU A 39 -4.94 -3.35 7.15
C GLU A 39 -6.28 -3.78 6.53
N ARG A 40 -7.23 -2.85 6.39
CA ARG A 40 -8.52 -3.10 5.72
C ARG A 40 -8.38 -3.42 4.23
N LEU A 41 -7.37 -2.86 3.55
CA LEU A 41 -7.08 -3.22 2.16
C LEU A 41 -6.58 -4.66 2.08
N TYR A 42 -5.68 -5.07 2.97
CA TYR A 42 -5.19 -6.44 3.06
C TYR A 42 -6.32 -7.44 3.38
N GLU A 43 -7.12 -7.17 4.42
CA GLU A 43 -8.28 -7.98 4.78
C GLU A 43 -9.28 -8.07 3.61
N GLY A 44 -9.52 -6.94 2.94
CA GLY A 44 -10.36 -6.88 1.75
C GLY A 44 -9.83 -7.75 0.63
N LEU A 45 -8.52 -7.75 0.39
CA LEU A 45 -7.88 -8.56 -0.64
C LEU A 45 -8.06 -10.04 -0.34
N CYS A 46 -7.72 -10.49 0.87
CA CYS A 46 -7.91 -11.87 1.31
C CYS A 46 -9.35 -12.34 1.14
N ARG A 47 -10.32 -11.47 1.43
CA ARG A 47 -11.75 -11.78 1.27
C ARG A 47 -12.16 -11.91 -0.20
N VAL A 48 -11.68 -11.01 -1.07
CA VAL A 48 -12.03 -11.02 -2.51
C VAL A 48 -11.37 -12.20 -3.23
N THR A 49 -10.14 -12.57 -2.85
CA THR A 49 -9.43 -13.72 -3.43
C THR A 49 -9.82 -15.05 -2.80
N GLY A 50 -10.57 -15.03 -1.68
CA GLY A 50 -11.04 -16.23 -0.98
C GLY A 50 -9.95 -16.98 -0.21
N GLN A 51 -8.76 -16.41 -0.08
CA GLN A 51 -7.63 -17.04 0.61
C GLN A 51 -6.71 -16.01 1.27
N PRO A 52 -6.07 -16.35 2.41
CA PRO A 52 -5.05 -15.50 3.01
C PRO A 52 -3.96 -15.16 1.98
N GLN A 53 -3.67 -13.87 1.84
CA GLN A 53 -2.56 -13.41 1.02
C GLN A 53 -1.26 -13.42 1.82
N ASP A 54 -0.13 -13.31 1.13
CA ASP A 54 1.14 -13.12 1.82
C ASP A 54 1.15 -11.82 2.61
N VAL A 55 1.66 -11.87 3.84
CA VAL A 55 1.72 -10.69 4.72
C VAL A 55 2.54 -9.53 4.12
N CYS A 56 3.40 -9.79 3.14
CA CYS A 56 4.10 -8.72 2.42
C CYS A 56 3.13 -7.81 1.64
N CYS A 57 1.94 -8.28 1.25
CA CYS A 57 0.90 -7.45 0.65
C CYS A 57 0.45 -6.33 1.60
N LEU A 58 0.34 -6.60 2.90
CA LEU A 58 0.06 -5.57 3.90
C LEU A 58 1.16 -4.50 3.93
N ASP A 59 2.42 -4.92 3.89
CA ASP A 59 3.58 -4.01 3.91
C ASP A 59 3.62 -3.14 2.65
N VAL A 60 3.25 -3.69 1.49
CA VAL A 60 3.07 -2.93 0.26
C VAL A 60 1.92 -1.93 0.38
N PHE A 61 0.77 -2.33 0.94
CA PHE A 61 -0.35 -1.39 1.16
C PHE A 61 0.02 -0.26 2.13
N ARG A 62 0.81 -0.54 3.17
CA ARG A 62 1.34 0.48 4.08
C ARG A 62 2.22 1.49 3.34
N ALA A 63 3.17 1.01 2.53
CA ALA A 63 4.00 1.88 1.70
C ALA A 63 3.16 2.71 0.71
N ALA A 64 2.19 2.09 0.06
CA ALA A 64 1.32 2.73 -0.92
C ALA A 64 0.47 3.84 -0.29
N VAL A 65 -0.18 3.56 0.85
CA VAL A 65 -1.00 4.54 1.59
C VAL A 65 -0.13 5.67 2.15
N ALA A 66 1.05 5.37 2.69
CA ALA A 66 1.98 6.38 3.19
C ALA A 66 2.44 7.33 2.08
N GLN A 67 2.84 6.78 0.92
CA GLN A 67 3.17 7.58 -0.26
C GLN A 67 1.96 8.37 -0.77
N ALA A 68 0.75 7.81 -0.70
CA ALA A 68 -0.46 8.49 -1.11
C ALA A 68 -0.78 9.71 -0.23
N ARG A 69 -0.56 9.60 1.08
CA ARG A 69 -0.78 10.66 2.08
C ARG A 69 0.33 11.71 2.10
N ASN A 70 1.58 11.30 1.89
CA ASN A 70 2.74 12.19 1.95
C ASN A 70 3.55 12.12 0.63
N PRO A 71 3.43 13.13 -0.25
CA PRO A 71 4.24 13.21 -1.47
C PRO A 71 5.74 13.39 -1.22
N LEU A 72 6.13 13.86 -0.03
CA LEU A 72 7.51 14.09 0.40
C LEU A 72 8.02 12.97 1.33
N LEU A 73 7.40 11.78 1.26
CA LEU A 73 7.81 10.64 2.06
C LEU A 73 9.27 10.26 1.74
N PRO A 74 10.14 10.02 2.75
CA PRO A 74 11.50 9.57 2.50
C PRO A 74 11.53 8.31 1.64
N ILE A 75 12.50 8.25 0.71
CA ILE A 75 12.60 7.18 -0.30
C ILE A 75 12.62 5.78 0.32
N GLU A 76 13.26 5.64 1.48
CA GLU A 76 13.32 4.40 2.26
C GLU A 76 11.94 3.92 2.73
N GLN A 77 11.06 4.85 3.14
CA GLN A 77 9.70 4.56 3.60
C GLN A 77 8.73 4.33 2.44
N CYS A 78 9.10 4.75 1.23
CA CYS A 78 8.40 4.39 0.01
C CYS A 78 8.60 2.91 -0.37
N GLN A 79 9.62 2.24 0.19
CA GLN A 79 9.90 0.84 -0.07
C GLN A 79 9.11 -0.08 0.86
N TRP A 80 8.44 -1.09 0.32
CA TRP A 80 7.62 -2.01 1.13
C TRP A 80 8.43 -2.76 2.20
N TRP A 81 9.70 -3.10 1.94
CA TRP A 81 10.54 -3.82 2.90
C TRP A 81 10.90 -3.00 4.15
N TYR A 82 10.80 -1.66 4.10
CA TYR A 82 10.89 -0.83 5.30
C TYR A 82 9.75 -1.19 6.28
N TRP A 83 8.54 -1.34 5.77
CA TRP A 83 7.35 -1.70 6.56
C TRP A 83 7.41 -3.14 7.05
N SER A 84 7.97 -4.07 6.27
CA SER A 84 8.23 -5.43 6.76
C SER A 84 9.19 -5.46 7.94
N ARG A 85 10.25 -4.65 7.92
CA ARG A 85 11.17 -4.53 9.07
C ARG A 85 10.46 -3.94 10.29
N GLN A 86 9.66 -2.89 10.10
CA GLN A 86 8.89 -2.28 11.17
C GLN A 86 7.92 -3.28 11.81
N ARG A 87 7.13 -3.98 10.99
CA ARG A 87 6.17 -4.99 11.45
C ARG A 87 6.86 -6.12 12.22
N LYS A 88 7.94 -6.69 11.68
CA LYS A 88 8.72 -7.72 12.38
C LYS A 88 9.27 -7.25 13.72
N ALA A 89 9.68 -5.98 13.80
CA ALA A 89 10.14 -5.38 15.05
C ALA A 89 8.99 -5.17 16.04
N ASP A 90 7.79 -4.83 15.57
CA ASP A 90 6.57 -4.76 16.40
C ASP A 90 6.18 -6.15 16.91
N ASP A 91 6.19 -7.18 16.05
CA ASP A 91 5.86 -8.57 16.39
C ASP A 91 6.84 -9.14 17.44
N ALA A 92 8.11 -8.76 17.39
CA ALA A 92 9.12 -9.20 18.37
C ALA A 92 9.03 -8.50 19.74
N ARG A 93 8.25 -7.41 19.84
CA ARG A 93 8.02 -6.67 21.09
C ARG A 93 6.76 -7.12 21.82
N GLY A 94 5.85 -7.83 21.14
CA GLY A 94 4.63 -8.42 21.71
C GLY A 94 4.87 -9.83 22.22
#